data_AF-C5B0B9-F1
#
_entry.id   AF-C5B0B9-F1
#
_cell.length_a   1.000
_cell.length_b   1.000
_cell.length_c   1.000
_cell.angle_alpha   90.00
_cell.angle_beta   90.00
_cell.angle_gamma   90.00
#
_symmetry.space_group_name_H-M   'P 1'
#
loop_
_entity.id
_entity.type
_entity.pdbx_description
1 polymer ?
#
loop_
_entity_poly.entity_id
_entity_poly.type
_entity_poly.pdbx_seq_one_letter_code
_entity_poly.pdbx_strand_id
1 'polypeptide(L)' 'MPPNPTAVGTSARKRADGRRQLLVYLPPAVIKEVKKAAVDEDTTASAIAEEALRDWLARRTTKNAS' A
#
# COMPACT_ATOMS: atom_id res chain seq x y z
N MET A 1 -25.58 -28.29 11.84
CA MET A 1 -25.01 -27.17 11.05
C MET A 1 -23.64 -27.59 10.54
N PRO A 2 -23.37 -27.56 9.23
CA PRO A 2 -22.00 -27.72 8.74
C PRO A 2 -21.14 -26.51 9.16
N PRO A 3 -19.82 -26.68 9.35
CA PRO A 3 -18.93 -25.57 9.64
C PRO A 3 -18.94 -24.57 8.48
N ASN A 4 -19.04 -23.28 8.81
CA ASN A 4 -19.05 -22.19 7.85
C ASN A 4 -17.65 -22.07 7.17
N PRO A 5 -17.54 -22.20 5.83
CA PRO A 5 -16.25 -22.23 5.13
C PRO A 5 -15.51 -20.87 5.05
N THR A 6 -16.01 -19.80 5.69
CA THR A 6 -15.49 -18.44 5.51
C THR A 6 -14.45 -17.98 6.54
N ALA A 7 -13.98 -18.84 7.43
CA ALA A 7 -12.92 -18.49 8.39
C ALA A 7 -11.49 -18.72 7.85
N VAL A 8 -11.29 -18.64 6.53
CA VAL A 8 -9.93 -18.60 5.98
C VAL A 8 -9.47 -17.15 6.02
N GLY A 9 -8.81 -16.78 7.13
CA GLY A 9 -8.11 -15.50 7.23
C GLY A 9 -7.27 -15.28 5.97
N THR A 10 -7.37 -14.09 5.39
CA THR A 10 -6.72 -13.76 4.11
C THR A 10 -5.21 -13.76 4.32
N SER A 11 -4.59 -14.93 4.22
CA SER A 11 -3.14 -15.06 4.11
C SER A 11 -2.73 -14.20 2.94
N ALA A 12 -2.09 -13.05 3.24
CA ALA A 12 -1.64 -12.11 2.23
C ALA A 12 -0.81 -12.89 1.21
N ARG A 13 -1.30 -12.99 -0.03
CA ARG A 13 -0.62 -13.75 -1.09
C ARG A 13 0.80 -13.21 -1.20
N LYS A 14 1.79 -14.07 -0.93
CA LYS A 14 3.21 -13.71 -1.03
C LYS A 14 3.50 -13.40 -2.50
N ARG A 15 3.87 -12.16 -2.81
CA ARG A 15 4.21 -11.78 -4.19
C ARG A 15 5.55 -12.41 -4.57
N ALA A 16 5.70 -12.76 -5.84
CA ALA A 16 6.96 -13.31 -6.37
C ALA A 16 8.12 -12.32 -6.31
N ASP A 17 7.82 -11.02 -6.28
CA ASP A 17 8.79 -9.92 -6.21
C ASP A 17 9.27 -9.59 -4.78
N GLY A 18 8.88 -10.39 -3.77
CA GLY A 18 9.29 -10.19 -2.38
C GLY A 18 8.57 -9.06 -1.64
N ARG A 19 7.74 -8.25 -2.32
CA ARG A 19 6.96 -7.20 -1.66
C ARG A 19 5.84 -7.79 -0.82
N ARG A 20 5.56 -7.15 0.32
CA ARG A 20 4.50 -7.54 1.26
C ARG A 20 3.44 -6.45 1.35
N GLN A 21 2.21 -6.86 1.64
CA GLN A 21 1.10 -5.93 1.83
C GLN A 21 1.27 -5.15 3.14
N LEU A 22 1.00 -3.85 3.07
CA LEU A 22 0.84 -2.96 4.21
C LEU A 22 -0.61 -2.47 4.22
N LEU A 23 -1.33 -2.73 5.31
CA LEU A 23 -2.70 -2.25 5.48
C LEU A 23 -2.67 -0.89 6.20
N VAL A 24 -3.25 0.14 5.59
CA VAL A 24 -3.31 1.50 6.14
C VAL A 24 -4.73 2.05 6.04
N TYR A 25 -5.07 2.94 6.96
CA TYR A 25 -6.29 3.74 6.91
C TYR A 25 -5.99 5.09 6.27
N LEU A 26 -6.81 5.47 5.29
CA LEU A 26 -6.72 6.74 4.57
C LEU A 26 -8.14 7.33 4.40
N PRO A 27 -8.29 8.65 4.30
CA PRO A 27 -9.56 9.26 3.93
C PRO A 27 -10.05 8.72 2.57
N PRO A 28 -11.36 8.46 2.39
CA PRO A 28 -11.89 7.93 1.12
C PRO A 28 -11.53 8.79 -0.10
N ALA A 29 -11.51 10.12 0.06
CA ALA A 29 -11.11 11.05 -0.99
C ALA A 29 -9.66 10.81 -1.43
N VAL A 30 -8.73 10.59 -0.50
CA VAL A 30 -7.32 10.31 -0.81
C VAL A 30 -7.18 8.99 -1.56
N ILE A 31 -7.92 7.95 -1.15
CA ILE A 31 -7.93 6.66 -1.85
C ILE A 31 -8.39 6.84 -3.30
N LYS A 32 -9.42 7.65 -3.53
CA LYS A 32 -9.95 7.92 -4.87
C LYS A 32 -8.91 8.62 -5.74
N GLU A 33 -8.28 9.67 -5.23
CA GLU A 33 -7.28 10.43 -5.99
C GLU A 33 -6.04 9.60 -6.31
N VAL A 34 -5.53 8.81 -5.37
CA VAL A 34 -4.37 7.92 -5.62
C VAL A 34 -4.70 6.85 -6.67
N LYS A 35 -5.90 6.28 -6.63
CA LYS A 35 -6.33 5.31 -7.65
C LYS A 35 -6.51 5.95 -9.02
N LYS A 36 -7.04 7.18 -9.07
CA LYS A 36 -7.18 7.94 -10.31
C LYS A 36 -5.81 8.23 -10.91
N ALA A 37 -4.88 8.78 -10.13
CA ALA A 37 -3.51 9.04 -10.57
C ALA A 37 -2.83 7.77 -11.11
N ALA A 38 -3.03 6.62 -10.45
CA ALA A 38 -2.50 5.36 -10.93
C ALA A 38 -3.02 4.97 -12.34
N VAL A 39 -4.29 5.27 -12.64
CA VAL A 39 -4.86 5.05 -13.98
C VAL A 39 -4.33 6.07 -14.98
N ASP A 40 -4.31 7.36 -14.60
CA ASP A 40 -3.87 8.46 -15.46
C ASP A 40 -2.39 8.32 -15.88
N GLU A 41 -1.55 7.73 -15.03
CA GLU A 41 -0.11 7.55 -15.23
C GLU A 41 0.30 6.12 -15.65
N ASP A 42 -0.67 5.25 -15.99
CA ASP A 42 -0.44 3.83 -16.35
C ASP A 42 0.47 3.08 -15.35
N THR A 43 0.18 3.25 -14.06
CA THR A 43 0.94 2.68 -12.94
C THR A 43 0.02 2.01 -11.91
N THR A 44 0.57 1.67 -10.74
CA THR A 44 -0.21 1.08 -9.64
C THR A 44 -0.22 1.99 -8.43
N ALA A 45 -1.32 2.00 -7.68
CA ALA A 45 -1.40 2.68 -6.38
C ALA A 45 -0.28 2.24 -5.41
N SER A 46 0.17 0.99 -5.50
CA SER A 46 1.31 0.50 -4.72
C SER A 46 2.64 1.13 -5.13
N ALA A 47 2.84 1.45 -6.41
CA ALA A 47 4.05 2.11 -6.89
C ALA A 47 4.10 3.57 -6.43
N ILE A 48 2.98 4.30 -6.58
CA ILE A 48 2.84 5.67 -6.06
C ILE A 48 3.08 5.71 -4.54
N ALA A 49 2.48 4.79 -3.80
CA ALA A 49 2.68 4.70 -2.36
C ALA A 49 4.14 4.37 -2.00
N GLU A 50 4.79 3.47 -2.75
CA GLU A 50 6.19 3.12 -2.54
C GLU A 50 7.12 4.32 -2.75
N GLU A 51 6.91 5.11 -3.80
CA GLU A 51 7.65 6.34 -4.07
C GLU A 51 7.46 7.37 -2.96
N ALA A 52 6.21 7.71 -2.62
CA ALA A 52 5.90 8.69 -1.60
C ALA A 52 6.46 8.31 -0.20
N LEU A 53 6.45 7.01 0.14
CA LEU A 53 7.00 6.50 1.39
C LEU A 53 8.53 6.56 1.41
N ARG A 54 9.21 6.22 0.30
CA ARG A 54 10.68 6.34 0.18
C ARG A 54 11.12 7.79 0.36
N ASP A 55 10.43 8.70 -0.31
CA ASP A 55 10.65 10.13 -0.23
C ASP A 55 10.49 10.69 1.18
N TRP A 56 9.42 10.28 1.87
CA TRP A 56 9.20 10.69 3.25
C TRP A 56 10.29 10.16 4.20
N LEU A 57 10.73 8.91 4.03
CA LEU A 57 11.79 8.31 4.82
C LEU A 57 13.16 8.99 4.58
N ALA A 58 13.45 9.38 3.35
CA ALA A 58 14.67 10.12 3.02
C ALA A 58 14.70 11.46 3.77
N ARG A 59 13.62 12.24 3.68
CA ARG A 59 13.48 13.53 4.40
C ARG A 59 13.57 13.36 5.92
N ARG A 60 12.99 12.29 6.47
CA ARG A 60 13.03 11.98 7.90
C ARG A 60 14.45 11.67 8.38
N THR A 61 15.22 10.91 7.60
CA THR A 61 16.60 10.54 7.96
C THR A 61 17.51 11.76 7.99
N THR A 62 17.39 12.65 7.00
CA THR A 62 18.15 13.91 6.97
C THR A 62 17.85 14.78 8.19
N LYS A 63 16.58 14.87 8.60
CA LYS A 63 16.17 15.64 9.78
C LYS A 63 16.71 15.09 11.11
N ASN A 64 16.97 13.78 11.19
CA ASN A 64 17.50 13.14 12.41
C ASN A 64 19.03 13.13 12.47
N ALA A 65 19.71 13.53 11.40
CA ALA A 65 21.17 13.60 11.30
C ALA A 65 21.72 15.02 11.50
N SER A 66 20.84 15.99 11.79
CA SER A 66 21.15 17.38 12.18
C SER A 66 20.73 17.61 13.62
#